data_AF-A0A2A8ANV4-F1
#
_entry.id   AF-A0A2A8ANV4-F1
#
_cell.length_a   1.000
_cell.length_b   1.000
_cell.length_c   1.000
_cell.angle_alpha   90.00
_cell.angle_beta   90.00
_cell.angle_gamma   90.00
#
_symmetry.space_group_name_H-M   'P 1'
#
loop_
_entity.id
_entity.type
_entity.pdbx_description
1 polymer ?
#
loop_
_entity_poly.entity_id
_entity_poly.type
_entity_poly.pdbx_seq_one_letter_code
_entity_poly.pdbx_strand_id
1 'polypeptide(L)'
;MSKYNNKQVKLDNHIFDSKAEADYYSGLKIRQAAGEISSFELQPRFTLQPAFVKNGKKFKAITYSADFMVYLPNGDVEVVDIKGMVTETFAMKKKMFEYKYPHLQLILLKHVRKYGGFITLDEYNKLKREEKKLKQAK
;
A
#
# COMPACT_ATOMS: atom_id res chain seq x y z
N MET A 1 -13.46 1.70 -18.89
CA MET A 1 -12.16 1.47 -19.55
C MET A 1 -11.07 1.44 -18.49
N SER A 2 -10.38 0.31 -18.32
CA SER A 2 -9.32 0.16 -17.32
C SER A 2 -8.15 1.07 -17.69
N LYS A 3 -7.89 2.10 -16.86
CA LYS A 3 -6.90 3.15 -17.14
C LYS A 3 -5.45 2.65 -17.02
N TYR A 4 -5.27 1.42 -16.54
CA TYR A 4 -3.99 0.72 -16.44
C TYR A 4 -4.22 -0.71 -16.93
N ASN A 5 -3.43 -1.17 -17.89
CA ASN A 5 -3.54 -2.48 -18.53
C ASN A 5 -3.11 -3.63 -17.59
N ASN A 6 -3.55 -3.60 -16.34
CA ASN A 6 -3.27 -4.60 -15.34
C ASN A 6 -4.23 -5.79 -15.53
N LYS A 7 -3.66 -6.99 -15.59
CA LYS A 7 -4.41 -8.24 -15.57
C LYS A 7 -4.87 -8.49 -14.14
N GLN A 8 -6.18 -8.38 -13.89
CA GLN A 8 -6.77 -8.78 -12.62
C GLN A 8 -6.51 -10.26 -12.38
N VAL A 9 -6.16 -10.62 -11.15
CA VAL A 9 -5.87 -12.01 -10.76
C VAL A 9 -6.91 -12.44 -9.74
N LYS A 10 -7.54 -13.60 -9.99
CA LYS A 10 -8.43 -14.24 -9.02
C LYS A 10 -7.65 -15.32 -8.28
N LEU A 11 -7.60 -15.24 -6.96
CA LEU A 11 -6.92 -16.21 -6.11
C LEU A 11 -7.70 -16.33 -4.80
N ASP A 12 -8.01 -17.57 -4.37
CA ASP A 12 -8.73 -17.86 -3.13
C ASP A 12 -10.02 -17.02 -2.96
N ASN A 13 -10.80 -16.88 -4.04
CA ASN A 13 -12.01 -16.05 -4.13
C ASN A 13 -11.82 -14.53 -3.99
N HIS A 14 -10.58 -14.05 -3.91
CA HIS A 14 -10.24 -12.63 -3.92
C HIS A 14 -9.84 -12.16 -5.32
N ILE A 15 -10.20 -10.93 -5.65
CA ILE A 15 -9.82 -10.27 -6.91
C ILE A 15 -8.73 -9.25 -6.57
N PHE A 16 -7.54 -9.46 -7.13
CA PHE A 16 -6.41 -8.54 -7.04
C PHE A 16 -6.33 -7.69 -8.30
N ASP A 17 -6.03 -6.40 -8.13
CA ASP A 17 -5.91 -5.44 -9.22
C ASP A 17 -4.57 -5.55 -9.93
N SER A 18 -3.61 -6.31 -9.37
CA SER A 18 -2.33 -6.60 -10.00
C SER A 18 -1.77 -7.97 -9.65
N LYS A 19 -0.89 -8.48 -10.52
CA LYS A 19 -0.09 -9.68 -10.20
C LYS A 19 0.79 -9.48 -8.96
N ALA A 20 1.31 -8.26 -8.76
CA ALA A 20 2.14 -7.95 -7.61
C ALA A 20 1.36 -8.10 -6.29
N GLU A 21 0.11 -7.67 -6.23
CA GLU A 21 -0.74 -7.89 -5.05
C GLU A 21 -0.98 -9.39 -4.80
N ALA A 22 -1.28 -10.17 -5.85
CA ALA A 22 -1.48 -11.61 -5.71
C ALA A 22 -0.19 -12.35 -5.25
N ASP A 23 0.97 -11.94 -5.77
CA ASP A 23 2.28 -12.48 -5.36
C ASP A 23 2.56 -12.13 -3.89
N TYR A 24 2.26 -10.90 -3.45
CA TYR A 24 2.43 -10.47 -2.06
C TYR A 24 1.48 -11.22 -1.11
N TYR A 25 0.21 -11.37 -1.47
CA TYR A 25 -0.76 -12.18 -0.72
C TYR A 25 -0.29 -13.62 -0.52
N SER A 26 0.27 -14.23 -1.57
CA SER A 26 0.83 -15.58 -1.46
C SER A 26 2.00 -15.64 -0.48
N GLY A 27 2.86 -14.60 -0.48
CA GLY A 27 3.91 -14.41 0.52
C GLY A 27 3.36 -14.27 1.95
N LEU A 28 2.31 -13.48 2.16
CA LEU A 28 1.68 -13.33 3.48
C LEU A 28 1.18 -14.68 4.03
N LYS A 29 0.57 -15.52 3.20
CA LYS A 29 0.15 -16.88 3.63
C LYS A 29 1.32 -17.73 4.12
N ILE A 30 2.46 -17.66 3.43
CA ILE A 30 3.67 -18.38 3.85
C ILE A 30 4.19 -17.83 5.18
N ARG A 31 4.27 -16.50 5.32
CA ARG A 31 4.70 -15.84 6.55
C ARG A 31 3.78 -16.14 7.73
N GLN A 32 2.48 -16.25 7.48
CA GLN A 32 1.51 -16.65 8.50
C GLN A 32 1.73 -18.10 8.93
N ALA A 33 1.93 -19.03 7.98
CA ALA A 33 2.25 -20.42 8.29
C ALA A 33 3.59 -20.58 9.04
N ALA A 34 4.55 -19.69 8.79
CA ALA A 34 5.83 -19.63 9.49
C ALA A 34 5.75 -18.97 10.88
N GLY A 35 4.60 -18.39 11.26
CA GLY A 35 4.42 -17.68 12.53
C GLY A 35 5.06 -16.29 12.59
N GLU A 36 5.52 -15.75 11.46
CA GLU A 36 6.07 -14.39 11.38
C GLU A 36 4.98 -13.31 11.50
N ILE A 37 3.77 -13.66 11.08
CA ILE A 37 2.58 -12.81 11.20
C ILE A 37 1.45 -13.63 11.84
N SER A 38 0.62 -12.97 12.64
CA SER A 38 -0.52 -13.61 13.31
C SER A 38 -1.68 -13.81 12.35
N SER A 39 -2.02 -12.75 11.62
CA SER A 39 -3.11 -12.71 10.65
C SER A 39 -2.96 -11.51 9.72
N PHE A 40 -3.80 -11.45 8.69
CA PHE A 40 -3.88 -10.28 7.83
C PHE A 40 -5.30 -10.14 7.24
N GLU A 41 -5.65 -8.91 6.86
CA GLU A 41 -6.89 -8.55 6.20
C GLU A 41 -6.63 -7.96 4.82
N LEU A 42 -7.59 -8.13 3.93
CA LEU A 42 -7.55 -7.62 2.56
C LEU A 42 -8.40 -6.36 2.44
N GLN A 43 -7.87 -5.39 1.71
CA GLN A 43 -8.58 -4.16 1.33
C GLN A 43 -9.22 -3.39 2.51
N PRO A 44 -8.51 -3.20 3.65
CA PRO A 44 -9.03 -2.46 4.79
C PRO A 44 -9.41 -1.03 4.38
N ARG A 45 -10.49 -0.50 4.96
CA ARG A 45 -10.99 0.86 4.67
C ARG A 45 -10.85 1.76 5.89
N PHE A 46 -10.07 2.83 5.73
CA PHE A 46 -9.83 3.83 6.75
C PHE A 46 -10.59 5.11 6.43
N THR A 47 -11.33 5.65 7.40
CA THR A 47 -11.99 6.95 7.24
C THR A 47 -11.02 8.05 7.65
N LEU A 48 -10.50 8.82 6.69
CA LEU A 48 -9.59 9.92 6.96
C LEU A 48 -10.33 11.16 7.47
N GLN A 49 -11.45 11.49 6.84
CA GLN A 49 -12.33 12.57 7.26
C GLN A 49 -13.78 12.05 7.26
N PRO A 50 -14.52 12.19 8.37
CA PRO A 50 -15.92 11.78 8.40
C PRO A 50 -16.77 12.62 7.45
N ALA A 51 -17.90 12.08 7.02
CA ALA A 51 -18.90 12.85 6.31
C ALA A 51 -19.44 13.96 7.21
N PHE A 52 -19.74 15.13 6.65
CA PHE A 52 -20.26 16.26 7.42
C PHE A 52 -21.26 17.08 6.60
N VAL A 53 -22.05 17.90 7.28
CA VAL A 53 -23.00 18.83 6.65
C VAL A 53 -22.55 20.25 6.94
N LYS A 54 -22.49 21.09 5.91
CA LYS A 54 -22.20 22.51 6.05
C LYS A 54 -23.14 23.29 5.14
N ASN A 55 -23.85 24.28 5.71
CA ASN A 55 -24.82 25.12 5.01
C ASN A 55 -25.89 24.29 4.25
N GLY A 56 -26.44 23.27 4.90
CA GLY A 56 -27.43 22.36 4.30
C GLY A 56 -26.88 21.39 3.24
N LYS A 57 -25.61 21.53 2.83
CA LYS A 57 -24.95 20.65 1.85
C LYS A 57 -24.23 19.49 2.54
N LYS A 58 -24.50 18.26 2.08
CA LYS A 58 -23.81 17.04 2.55
C LYS A 58 -22.48 16.85 1.83
N PHE A 59 -21.40 16.66 2.59
CA PHE A 59 -20.07 16.33 2.11
C PHE A 59 -19.76 14.88 2.46
N LYS A 60 -19.32 14.09 1.47
CA LYS A 60 -18.98 12.67 1.66
C LYS A 60 -17.68 12.53 2.47
N ALA A 61 -17.57 11.41 3.18
CA ALA A 61 -16.34 11.05 3.88
C ALA A 61 -15.18 10.89 2.89
N ILE A 62 -13.98 11.28 3.33
CA ILE A 62 -12.74 10.95 2.63
C ILE A 62 -12.23 9.65 3.23
N THR A 63 -12.15 8.61 2.42
CA THR A 63 -11.62 7.30 2.82
C THR A 63 -10.33 6.97 2.08
N TYR A 64 -9.53 6.14 2.72
CA TYR A 64 -8.35 5.51 2.17
C TYR A 64 -8.51 4.00 2.28
N SER A 65 -8.31 3.30 1.17
CA SER A 65 -8.26 1.84 1.13
C SER A 65 -6.81 1.44 0.88
N ALA A 66 -6.25 0.62 1.75
CA ALA A 66 -4.97 -0.03 1.52
C ALA A 66 -5.18 -1.41 0.89
N ASP A 67 -4.11 -2.10 0.51
CA ASP A 67 -4.22 -3.44 -0.09
C ASP A 67 -4.28 -4.52 1.01
N PHE A 68 -3.47 -4.36 2.06
CA PHE A 68 -3.36 -5.31 3.17
C PHE A 68 -3.26 -4.60 4.53
N MET A 69 -3.78 -5.25 5.57
CA MET A 69 -3.49 -4.94 6.98
C MET A 69 -2.91 -6.19 7.60
N VAL A 70 -1.71 -6.11 8.16
CA VAL A 70 -0.96 -7.26 8.67
C VAL A 70 -0.78 -7.09 10.17
N TYR A 71 -1.16 -8.13 10.91
CA TYR A 71 -1.05 -8.17 12.37
C TYR A 71 0.18 -8.98 12.76
N LEU A 72 1.12 -8.34 13.46
CA LEU A 72 2.34 -8.99 13.92
C LEU A 72 2.13 -9.70 15.27
N PRO A 73 2.95 -10.72 15.60
CA PRO A 73 2.85 -11.45 16.87
C PRO A 73 3.13 -10.59 18.11
N ASN A 74 3.88 -9.50 17.95
CA ASN A 74 4.18 -8.55 19.02
C ASN A 74 3.06 -7.53 19.29
N GLY A 75 1.95 -7.58 18.52
CA GLY A 75 0.81 -6.68 18.65
C GLY A 75 0.85 -5.47 17.72
N ASP A 76 1.94 -5.26 16.98
CA ASP A 76 2.02 -4.17 16.00
C ASP A 76 1.19 -4.46 14.75
N VAL A 77 0.80 -3.39 14.05
CA VAL A 77 -0.02 -3.46 12.84
C VAL A 77 0.61 -2.70 11.70
N GLU A 78 0.89 -3.42 10.62
CA GLU A 78 1.43 -2.88 9.38
C GLU A 78 0.33 -2.76 8.34
N VAL A 79 0.11 -1.55 7.82
CA VAL A 79 -0.78 -1.30 6.68
C VAL A 79 0.06 -1.26 5.43
N VAL A 80 -0.15 -2.20 4.50
CA VAL A 80 0.68 -2.35 3.31
C VAL A 80 -0.10 -1.94 2.06
N ASP A 81 0.53 -1.11 1.23
CA ASP A 81 -0.04 -0.61 -0.02
C ASP A 81 0.98 -0.71 -1.15
N ILE A 82 0.65 -1.46 -2.21
CA ILE A 82 1.52 -1.77 -3.34
C ILE A 82 1.31 -0.70 -4.41
N LYS A 83 2.28 0.22 -4.51
CA LYS A 83 2.20 1.38 -5.41
C LYS A 83 3.09 1.25 -6.63
N GLY A 84 2.46 1.36 -7.81
CA GLY A 84 3.16 1.60 -9.07
C GLY A 84 3.64 3.05 -9.20
N MET A 85 2.72 4.01 -9.04
CA MET A 85 2.99 5.45 -9.13
C MET A 85 2.30 6.17 -7.96
N VAL A 86 3.01 7.13 -7.36
CA VAL A 86 2.48 8.00 -6.31
C VAL A 86 1.79 9.19 -6.98
N THR A 87 0.48 9.34 -6.76
CA THR A 87 -0.28 10.51 -7.21
C THR A 87 -0.33 11.57 -6.12
N GLU A 88 -0.55 12.84 -6.48
CA GLU A 88 -0.74 13.93 -5.51
C GLU A 88 -1.91 13.67 -4.57
N THR A 89 -3.00 13.11 -5.09
CA THR A 89 -4.18 12.72 -4.31
C THR A 89 -3.84 11.67 -3.26
N PHE A 90 -2.98 10.71 -3.61
CA PHE A 90 -2.49 9.72 -2.66
C PHE A 90 -1.56 10.35 -1.63
N ALA A 91 -0.65 11.25 -2.04
CA ALA A 91 0.24 11.94 -1.10
C ALA A 91 -0.53 12.73 -0.03
N MET A 92 -1.64 13.38 -0.42
CA MET A 92 -2.54 14.04 0.53
C MET A 92 -3.21 13.04 1.48
N LYS A 93 -3.77 11.95 0.93
CA LYS A 93 -4.39 10.90 1.74
C LYS A 93 -3.40 10.25 2.71
N LYS A 94 -2.16 10.01 2.28
CA LYS A 94 -1.07 9.54 3.14
C LYS A 94 -0.89 10.47 4.32
N LYS A 95 -0.69 11.77 4.09
CA LYS A 95 -0.53 12.74 5.18
C LYS A 95 -1.71 12.74 6.16
N MET A 96 -2.94 12.67 5.66
CA MET A 96 -4.13 12.58 6.51
C MET A 96 -4.19 11.26 7.30
N PHE A 97 -3.75 10.15 6.69
CA PHE A 97 -3.68 8.85 7.33
C PHE A 97 -2.69 8.87 8.50
N GLU A 98 -1.45 9.28 8.25
CA GLU A 98 -0.39 9.37 9.26
C GLU A 98 -0.79 10.26 10.44
N TYR A 99 -1.49 11.37 10.17
CA TYR A 99 -2.00 12.25 11.21
C TYR A 99 -3.11 11.61 12.05
N LYS A 100 -4.04 10.89 11.41
CA LYS A 100 -5.22 10.33 12.08
C LYS A 100 -4.95 8.99 12.77
N TYR A 101 -4.06 8.19 12.21
CA TYR A 101 -3.74 6.84 12.66
C TYR A 101 -2.24 6.72 12.97
N PRO A 102 -1.70 7.50 13.93
CA PRO A 102 -0.26 7.51 14.22
C PRO A 102 0.27 6.19 14.82
N HIS A 103 -0.63 5.30 15.24
CA HIS A 103 -0.31 3.98 15.77
C HIS A 103 -0.25 2.89 14.68
N LEU A 104 -0.61 3.21 13.44
CA LEU A 104 -0.54 2.28 12.32
C LEU A 104 0.66 2.61 11.44
N GLN A 105 1.48 1.60 11.14
CA GLN A 105 2.64 1.78 10.27
C GLN A 105 2.24 1.60 8.80
N LEU A 106 2.25 2.67 8.01
CA LEU A 106 1.96 2.60 6.58
C LEU A 106 3.21 2.29 5.75
N ILE A 107 3.27 1.08 5.18
CA ILE A 107 4.37 0.59 4.36
C ILE A 107 3.97 0.66 2.89
N LEU A 108 4.70 1.45 2.12
CA LEU A 108 4.50 1.58 0.67
C LEU A 108 5.51 0.71 -0.07
N LEU A 109 5.02 -0.33 -0.74
CA LEU A 109 5.85 -1.26 -1.49
C LEU A 109 5.75 -1.01 -2.98
N LYS A 110 6.85 -1.22 -3.69
CA LYS A 110 6.93 -1.21 -5.14
C LYS A 110 7.54 -2.51 -5.61
N HIS A 111 6.87 -3.20 -6.53
CA HIS A 111 7.43 -4.41 -7.13
C HIS A 111 8.35 -4.05 -8.31
N VAL A 112 9.66 -4.23 -8.14
CA VAL A 112 10.70 -3.94 -9.12
C VAL A 112 11.64 -5.15 -9.25
N ARG A 113 11.50 -5.90 -10.35
CA ARG A 113 12.33 -7.09 -10.63
C ARG A 113 13.84 -6.81 -10.59
N LYS A 114 14.27 -5.61 -11.01
CA LYS A 114 15.68 -5.19 -10.99
C LYS A 114 16.30 -5.26 -9.59
N TYR A 115 15.52 -5.02 -8.54
CA TYR A 115 15.99 -4.96 -7.15
C TYR A 115 15.52 -6.16 -6.32
N GLY A 116 15.22 -7.30 -6.96
CA GLY A 116 14.85 -8.53 -6.25
C GLY A 116 13.37 -8.68 -5.88
N GLY A 117 12.49 -7.80 -6.37
CA GLY A 117 11.05 -7.92 -6.14
C GLY A 117 10.46 -6.72 -5.39
N PHE A 118 9.84 -6.96 -4.25
CA PHE A 118 9.25 -5.88 -3.43
C PHE A 118 10.33 -5.09 -2.70
N ILE A 119 10.33 -3.78 -2.91
CA ILE A 119 11.20 -2.82 -2.23
C ILE A 119 10.33 -1.68 -1.69
N THR A 120 10.72 -1.06 -0.59
CA THR A 120 9.99 0.11 -0.11
C THR A 120 10.12 1.27 -1.10
N LEU A 121 9.11 2.13 -1.14
CA LEU A 121 9.11 3.29 -2.03
C LEU A 121 10.29 4.24 -1.72
N ASP A 122 10.64 4.39 -0.45
CA ASP A 122 11.73 5.27 -0.02
C ASP A 122 13.10 4.74 -0.46
N GLU A 123 13.34 3.43 -0.31
CA GLU A 123 14.54 2.78 -0.83
C GLU A 123 14.61 2.86 -2.36
N TYR A 124 13.50 2.62 -3.06
CA TYR A 124 13.45 2.77 -4.52
C TYR A 124 13.85 4.18 -4.96
N ASN A 125 13.32 5.22 -4.30
CA ASN A 125 13.64 6.61 -4.59
C ASN A 125 15.11 6.92 -4.30
N LYS A 126 15.67 6.37 -3.21
CA LYS A 126 17.09 6.50 -2.87
C LYS A 126 17.99 5.91 -3.96
N LEU A 127 17.75 4.66 -4.34
CA LEU A 127 18.49 3.97 -5.41
C LEU A 127 18.42 4.73 -6.74
N LYS A 128 17.25 5.28 -7.08
CA LYS A 128 17.08 6.08 -8.30
C LYS A 128 17.89 7.37 -8.30
N ARG A 129 17.98 8.04 -7.14
CA ARG A 129 18.81 9.25 -6.98
C ARG A 129 20.30 8.90 -7.13
N GLU A 130 20.75 7.79 -6.55
CA GLU A 130 22.14 7.32 -6.65
C GLU A 130 22.50 6.95 -8.09
N GLU A 131 21.64 6.21 -8.80
CA GLU A 131 21.82 5.91 -10.23
C GLU A 131 21.95 7.17 -11.09
N LYS A 132 21.15 8.20 -10.80
CA LYS A 132 21.20 9.48 -11.52
C LYS A 132 22.53 10.20 -11.26
N LYS A 133 23.00 10.22 -10.01
CA LYS A 133 24.30 10.81 -9.65
C LYS A 133 25.46 10.11 -10.35
N LEU A 134 25.49 8.78 -10.35
CA LEU A 134 26.53 7.99 -11.01
C LEU A 134 26.56 8.18 -12.53
N LYS A 135 25.40 8.40 -13.16
CA LYS A 135 25.30 8.71 -14.60
C LYS A 135 25.75 10.13 -14.95
N GLN A 136 25.64 11.08 -14.02
CA GLN A 136 26.09 12.46 -14.22
C GLN A 136 27.58 12.64 -13.92
N ALA A 137 28.17 11.71 -13.17
CA ALA A 137 29.59 11.67 -12.85
C ALA A 137 30.44 10.87 -13.87
N LYS A 138 29.79 10.22 -14.85
CA LYS A 138 30.42 9.56 -16.00
C LYS A 138 30.26 10.42 -17.23
#